data_AF-A0A1G2P0W9-F1
#
_entry.id   AF-A0A1G2P0W9-F1
#
_cell.length_a   1.000
_cell.length_b   1.000
_cell.length_c   1.000
_cell.angle_alpha   90.00
_cell.angle_beta   90.00
_cell.angle_gamma   90.00
#
_symmetry.space_group_name_H-M   'P 1'
#
loop_
_entity.id
_entity.type
_entity.pdbx_description
1 polymer ?
#
loop_
_entity_poly.entity_id
_entity_poly.type
_entity_poly.pdbx_seq_one_letter_code
_entity_poly.pdbx_strand_id
1 'polypeptide(L)'
;MFNISTFLDKFKTLGMADIAAKEAMVQAAQKCAGVILQKEKIDYKGGIMYIKTDSSQKNQMYIKKDSIINYLESDFNVRIKDIR
;
A
#
# COMPACT_ATOMS: atom_id res chain seq x y z
N MET A 1 -27.03 20.33 11.97
CA MET A 1 -26.88 20.79 10.58
C MET A 1 -25.73 20.03 9.96
N PHE A 2 -25.96 19.22 8.93
CA PHE A 2 -24.89 18.44 8.27
C PHE A 2 -23.98 19.41 7.52
N ASN A 3 -22.76 19.61 8.02
CA ASN A 3 -21.79 20.49 7.40
C ASN A 3 -20.99 19.68 6.38
N ILE A 4 -21.26 19.91 5.08
CA ILE A 4 -20.56 19.26 3.96
C ILE A 4 -19.05 19.45 4.06
N SER A 5 -18.57 20.56 4.64
CA SER A 5 -17.15 20.81 4.88
C SER A 5 -16.53 19.74 5.79
N THR A 6 -17.20 19.36 6.87
CA THR A 6 -16.72 18.32 7.80
C THR A 6 -16.75 16.91 7.18
N PHE A 7 -17.66 16.67 6.23
CA PHE A 7 -17.65 15.44 5.45
C PHE A 7 -16.43 15.40 4.52
N LEU A 8 -16.20 16.48 3.74
CA LEU A 8 -15.07 16.61 2.81
C LEU A 8 -13.70 16.54 3.51
N ASP A 9 -13.58 17.06 4.73
CA ASP A 9 -12.33 16.97 5.50
C ASP A 9 -11.93 15.51 5.80
N LYS A 10 -12.91 14.61 6.03
CA LYS A 10 -12.62 13.17 6.19
C LYS A 10 -12.08 12.55 4.89
N PHE A 11 -12.54 13.01 3.73
CA PHE A 11 -12.05 12.51 2.42
C PHE A 11 -10.63 13.00 2.10
N LYS A 12 -10.26 14.21 2.53
CA LYS A 12 -8.87 14.70 2.40
C LYS A 12 -7.88 13.79 3.12
N THR A 13 -8.18 13.43 4.36
CA THR A 13 -7.33 12.51 5.15
C THR A 13 -7.26 11.10 4.56
N LEU A 14 -8.36 10.60 3.98
CA LEU A 14 -8.40 9.29 3.33
C LEU A 14 -7.48 9.24 2.11
N GLY A 15 -7.51 10.25 1.24
CA GLY A 15 -6.64 10.31 0.06
C GLY A 15 -5.15 10.37 0.39
N MET A 16 -4.77 11.08 1.46
CA MET A 16 -3.36 11.17 1.89
C MET A 16 -2.84 9.84 2.45
N ALA A 17 -3.66 9.11 3.21
CA ALA A 17 -3.30 7.80 3.74
C ALA A 17 -3.06 6.79 2.60
N ASP A 18 -3.89 6.79 1.57
CA ASP A 18 -3.76 5.89 0.42
C ASP A 18 -2.49 6.19 -0.38
N ILE A 19 -2.16 7.46 -0.60
CA ILE A 19 -0.93 7.87 -1.30
C ILE A 19 0.30 7.46 -0.50
N ALA A 20 0.31 7.72 0.81
CA ALA A 20 1.41 7.33 1.70
C ALA A 20 1.58 5.81 1.75
N ALA A 21 0.48 5.04 1.79
CA ALA A 21 0.53 3.59 1.73
C ALA A 21 1.16 3.10 0.43
N LYS A 22 0.75 3.65 -0.73
CA LYS A 22 1.33 3.28 -2.03
C LYS A 22 2.82 3.58 -2.08
N GLU A 23 3.26 4.70 -1.53
CA GLU A 23 4.69 5.04 -1.42
C GLU A 23 5.46 4.06 -0.55
N ALA A 24 4.92 3.75 0.63
CA ALA A 24 5.48 2.77 1.54
C ALA A 24 5.63 1.40 0.85
N MET A 25 4.62 0.99 0.07
CA MET A 25 4.62 -0.29 -0.67
C MET A 25 5.71 -0.36 -1.73
N VAL A 26 5.92 0.72 -2.49
CA VAL A 26 7.01 0.77 -3.48
C VAL A 26 8.36 0.60 -2.80
N GLN A 27 8.58 1.29 -1.69
CA GLN A 27 9.83 1.19 -0.92
C GLN A 27 9.99 -0.21 -0.31
N ALA A 28 8.93 -0.78 0.24
CA ALA A 28 8.92 -2.12 0.83
C ALA A 28 9.20 -3.21 -0.22
N ALA A 29 8.56 -3.13 -1.39
CA ALA A 29 8.79 -4.07 -2.50
C ALA A 29 10.24 -3.99 -3.01
N GLN A 30 10.79 -2.78 -3.12
CA GLN A 30 12.17 -2.59 -3.57
C GLN A 30 13.17 -3.13 -2.53
N LYS A 31 12.95 -2.85 -1.23
CA LYS A 31 13.87 -3.26 -0.16
C LYS A 31 13.80 -4.75 0.17
N CYS A 32 12.59 -5.32 0.25
CA CYS A 32 12.40 -6.69 0.70
C CYS A 32 12.44 -7.71 -0.45
N ALA A 33 11.90 -7.34 -1.62
CA ALA A 33 11.78 -8.25 -2.76
C ALA A 33 12.70 -7.87 -3.94
N GLY A 34 13.34 -6.70 -3.94
CA GLY A 34 14.13 -6.23 -5.07
C GLY A 34 13.28 -5.84 -6.29
N VAL A 35 11.97 -5.68 -6.10
CA VAL A 35 11.01 -5.42 -7.19
C VAL A 35 10.75 -3.93 -7.30
N ILE A 36 10.86 -3.40 -8.52
CA ILE A 36 10.52 -2.01 -8.82
C ILE A 36 9.06 -1.94 -9.23
N LEU A 37 8.22 -1.42 -8.33
CA LEU A 37 6.80 -1.19 -8.59
C LEU A 37 6.53 0.26 -8.97
N GLN A 38 5.54 0.44 -9.84
CA GLN A 38 4.98 1.74 -10.21
C GLN A 38 3.75 2.03 -9.34
N LYS A 39 3.65 3.24 -8.77
CA LYS A 39 2.55 3.62 -7.86
C LYS A 39 1.18 3.49 -8.55
N GLU A 40 1.14 3.71 -9.85
CA GLU A 40 -0.05 3.63 -10.70
C GLU A 40 -0.60 2.21 -10.81
N LYS A 41 0.25 1.21 -10.57
CA LYS A 41 -0.11 -0.21 -10.58
C LYS A 41 -0.51 -0.74 -9.20
N ILE A 42 -0.45 0.12 -8.17
CA ILE A 42 -0.80 -0.22 -6.79
C ILE A 42 -2.14 0.45 -6.46
N ASP A 43 -3.07 -0.33 -5.96
CA ASP A 43 -4.35 0.15 -5.45
C ASP A 43 -4.49 -0.28 -3.99
N TYR A 44 -4.90 0.64 -3.13
CA TYR A 44 -5.06 0.38 -1.71
C TYR A 44 -6.53 0.55 -1.35
N LYS A 45 -7.18 -0.55 -0.98
CA LYS A 45 -8.61 -0.58 -0.71
C LYS A 45 -8.89 -1.41 0.53
N GLY A 46 -9.40 -0.76 1.57
CA GLY A 46 -9.87 -1.43 2.79
C GLY A 46 -8.78 -2.21 3.54
N GLY A 47 -7.53 -1.74 3.51
CA GLY A 47 -6.40 -2.44 4.14
C GLY A 47 -5.76 -3.52 3.28
N ILE A 48 -6.19 -3.68 2.02
CA ILE A 48 -5.60 -4.64 1.07
C ILE A 48 -4.87 -3.87 -0.03
N MET A 49 -3.62 -4.26 -0.28
CA MET A 49 -2.83 -3.79 -1.42
C MET A 49 -3.07 -4.70 -2.62
N TYR A 50 -3.57 -4.13 -3.71
CA TYR A 50 -3.71 -4.80 -5.00
C TYR A 50 -2.62 -4.31 -5.93
N ILE A 51 -1.83 -5.24 -6.47
CA ILE A 51 -0.62 -4.91 -7.22
C ILE A 51 -0.70 -5.59 -8.59
N LYS A 52 -0.83 -4.77 -9.63
CA LYS A 52 -0.85 -5.25 -11.01
C LYS A 52 0.59 -5.38 -11.52
N THR A 53 1.14 -6.58 -11.48
CA THR A 53 2.47 -6.85 -12.01
C THR A 53 2.53 -8.19 -12.76
N ASP A 54 3.66 -8.47 -13.42
CA ASP A 54 3.92 -9.74 -14.08
C ASP A 54 4.09 -10.89 -13.08
N SER A 55 3.93 -12.12 -13.55
CA SER A 55 3.95 -13.32 -12.72
C SER A 55 5.28 -13.53 -11.98
N SER A 56 6.41 -13.06 -12.54
CA SER A 56 7.73 -13.20 -11.91
C SER A 56 7.84 -12.29 -10.69
N GLN A 57 7.50 -11.01 -10.86
CA GLN A 57 7.45 -10.04 -9.77
C GLN A 57 6.42 -10.44 -8.70
N LYS A 58 5.24 -10.92 -9.11
CA LYS A 58 4.22 -11.42 -8.18
C LYS A 58 4.74 -12.55 -7.30
N ASN A 59 5.45 -13.52 -7.88
CA ASN A 59 6.02 -14.63 -7.12
C ASN A 59 7.09 -14.15 -6.13
N GLN A 60 7.99 -13.25 -6.55
CA GLN A 60 9.01 -12.69 -5.65
C GLN A 60 8.38 -11.97 -4.45
N MET A 61 7.34 -11.17 -4.70
CA MET A 61 6.60 -10.49 -3.65
C MET A 61 5.86 -11.46 -2.74
N TYR A 62 5.29 -12.53 -3.29
CA TYR A 62 4.59 -13.55 -2.52
C TYR A 62 5.54 -14.30 -1.57
N ILE A 63 6.73 -14.68 -2.04
CA ILE A 63 7.76 -15.34 -1.22
C ILE A 63 8.22 -14.44 -0.06
N LYS A 64 8.26 -13.11 -0.29
CA LYS A 64 8.70 -12.11 0.70
C LYS A 64 7.55 -11.39 1.39
N LYS A 65 6.32 -11.89 1.26
CA LYS A 65 5.10 -11.23 1.73
C LYS A 65 5.17 -10.86 3.20
N ASP A 66 5.57 -11.78 4.06
CA ASP A 66 5.65 -11.53 5.51
C ASP A 66 6.68 -10.44 5.83
N SER A 67 7.83 -10.44 5.14
CA SER A 67 8.84 -9.38 5.29
C SER A 67 8.31 -8.02 4.86
N ILE A 68 7.54 -7.96 3.76
CA ILE A 68 6.93 -6.73 3.26
C ILE A 68 5.88 -6.20 4.25
N ILE A 69 5.00 -7.07 4.76
CA ILE A 69 3.97 -6.68 5.73
C ILE A 69 4.62 -6.16 7.01
N ASN A 70 5.58 -6.90 7.56
CA ASN A 70 6.28 -6.49 8.78
C ASN A 70 6.99 -5.14 8.60
N TYR A 71 7.61 -4.92 7.43
CA TYR A 71 8.29 -3.66 7.11
C TYR A 71 7.32 -2.47 6.99
N LEU A 72 6.13 -2.70 6.41
CA LEU A 72 5.09 -1.68 6.31
C LEU A 72 4.51 -1.32 7.67
N GLU A 73 4.35 -2.29 8.56
CA GLU A 73 3.88 -2.05 9.92
C GLU A 73 4.93 -1.36 10.79
N SER A 74 6.20 -1.77 10.70
CA SER A 74 7.28 -1.21 11.54
C SER A 74 7.70 0.19 11.12
N ASP A 75 7.95 0.41 9.83
CA ASP A 75 8.63 1.61 9.35
C ASP A 75 7.65 2.69 8.87
N PHE A 76 6.45 2.28 8.45
CA PHE A 76 5.44 3.19 7.90
C PHE A 76 4.15 3.26 8.71
N ASN A 77 4.00 2.44 9.76
CA ASN A 77 2.77 2.31 10.54
C ASN A 77 1.54 2.04 9.65
N VAL A 78 1.74 1.40 8.49
CA VAL A 78 0.69 1.04 7.55
C VAL A 78 0.30 -0.39 7.84
N ARG A 79 -0.86 -0.58 8.46
CA ARG A 79 -1.45 -1.91 8.68
C ARG A 79 -2.16 -2.39 7.43
N ILE A 80 -1.53 -3.32 6.73
CA ILE A 80 -2.15 -4.05 5.63
C ILE A 80 -2.52 -5.46 6.06
N LYS A 81 -3.71 -5.90 5.65
CA LYS A 81 -4.19 -7.27 5.92
C LYS A 81 -3.61 -8.26 4.92
N ASP A 82 -3.40 -7.82 3.67
CA ASP A 82 -3.05 -8.71 2.57
C ASP A 82 -2.46 -7.95 1.36
N ILE A 83 -1.73 -8.69 0.52
CA ILE A 83 -1.15 -8.23 -0.75
C ILE A 83 -1.63 -9.18 -1.86
N ARG A 84 -2.24 -8.66 -2.93
CA ARG A 84 -2.91 -9.44 -3.99
C ARG A 84 -2.49 -9.09 -5.41
#